data_AF-A0AAE9I347-F1
#
_entry.id   AF-A0AAE9I347-F1
#
_cell.length_a   1.000
_cell.length_b   1.000
_cell.length_c   1.000
_cell.angle_alpha   90.00
_cell.angle_beta   90.00
_cell.angle_gamma   90.00
#
_symmetry.space_group_name_H-M   'P 1'
#
loop_
_entity.id
_entity.type
_entity.pdbx_description
1 polymer ?
#
loop_
_entity_poly.entity_id
_entity_poly.type
_entity_poly.pdbx_seq_one_letter_code
_entity_poly.pdbx_strand_id
1 'polypeptide(L)'
;MSTAVEDVIDVEGASTTPRAAALPAHRPTGALATTTPADLLRIAVEGNADLDRLERLMQLQDRWEAKEAKKAFDAAFAAFKAEAVTIIRNKRVTDGPLRGKGYAELHEVINTVTPALSKHGLSSSWRLTKDEKDWIEVTCYLRHVAGHEESVSMGGPPDAGGAKNAIQARASTKSYLERYTLKAITGLSEQDDDDDGSGGASGQREQQQRGQQQSPQQSAPASYPQERFDANKGAWRDLVKSKKKTAAQMITFIESKGAPLTDAQKNTIDSWSHEND
;
A
#
# COMPACT_ATOMS: atom_id res chain seq x y z
N MET A 1 24.10 100.48 3.22
CA MET A 1 25.56 100.19 3.07
C MET A 1 25.72 98.70 3.23
N SER A 2 26.47 97.92 2.47
CA SER A 2 27.23 98.07 1.23
C SER A 2 27.76 96.65 0.96
N THR A 3 27.87 96.23 -0.31
CA THR A 3 28.82 95.22 -0.86
C THR A 3 28.75 93.77 -0.32
N ALA A 4 29.07 92.70 -1.05
CA ALA A 4 29.29 92.40 -2.46
C ALA A 4 29.36 90.85 -2.56
N VAL A 5 29.12 90.36 -3.77
CA VAL A 5 29.34 89.01 -4.31
C VAL A 5 30.75 88.44 -4.08
N GLU A 6 30.86 87.12 -3.96
CA GLU A 6 31.96 86.35 -4.56
C GLU A 6 31.56 84.90 -4.87
N ASP A 7 31.86 84.51 -6.11
CA ASP A 7 31.74 83.20 -6.75
C ASP A 7 32.71 82.17 -6.17
N VAL A 8 32.27 80.90 -6.09
CA VAL A 8 33.18 79.74 -6.19
C VAL A 8 32.54 78.70 -7.10
N ILE A 9 33.30 78.31 -8.12
CA ILE A 9 32.98 77.37 -9.19
C ILE A 9 33.77 76.06 -8.93
N ASP A 10 33.21 74.93 -9.40
CA ASP A 10 33.82 73.62 -9.65
C ASP A 10 34.09 72.70 -8.43
N VAL A 11 33.78 71.40 -8.41
CA VAL A 11 34.09 70.37 -9.42
C VAL A 11 33.05 69.24 -9.44
N GLU A 12 32.80 68.75 -10.65
CA GLU A 12 32.00 67.60 -11.07
C GLU A 12 32.25 66.28 -10.30
N GLY A 13 31.17 65.60 -9.95
CA GLY A 13 31.15 64.18 -9.57
C GLY A 13 30.08 63.45 -10.37
N ALA A 14 30.38 63.12 -11.62
CA ALA A 14 29.53 62.29 -12.46
C ALA A 14 29.54 60.84 -11.98
N SER A 15 28.45 60.40 -11.34
CA SER A 15 28.11 58.99 -11.15
C SER A 15 26.92 58.63 -12.03
N THR A 16 27.25 58.13 -13.22
CA THR A 16 26.33 57.55 -14.20
C THR A 16 25.79 56.21 -13.69
N THR A 17 24.59 56.23 -13.12
CA THR A 17 23.81 55.01 -12.86
C THR A 17 23.22 54.49 -14.18
N PRO A 18 23.41 53.22 -14.58
CA PRO A 18 22.79 52.70 -15.78
C PRO A 18 21.28 52.54 -15.57
N ARG A 19 20.50 53.19 -16.45
CA ARG A 19 19.05 53.09 -16.57
C ARG A 19 18.68 51.67 -17.00
N ALA A 20 18.21 50.85 -16.05
CA ALA A 20 17.61 49.56 -16.34
C ALA A 20 16.37 49.76 -17.22
N ALA A 21 16.38 49.17 -18.41
CA ALA A 21 15.23 49.16 -19.31
C ALA A 21 14.07 48.40 -18.66
N ALA A 22 12.95 49.08 -18.45
CA ALA A 22 11.71 48.45 -17.99
C ALA A 22 11.17 47.51 -19.07
N LEU A 23 11.15 46.22 -18.77
CA LEU A 23 10.46 45.19 -19.55
C LEU A 23 8.94 45.46 -19.52
N PRO A 24 8.19 45.22 -20.61
CA PRO A 24 6.76 45.44 -20.63
C PRO A 24 6.07 44.51 -19.63
N ALA A 25 5.27 45.09 -18.73
CA ALA A 25 4.46 44.37 -17.77
C ALA A 25 3.55 43.37 -18.50
N HIS A 26 3.74 42.08 -18.21
CA HIS A 26 2.84 41.04 -18.65
C HIS A 26 1.50 41.27 -17.95
N ARG A 27 0.48 41.70 -18.71
CA ARG A 27 -0.91 41.71 -18.21
C ARG A 27 -1.25 40.26 -17.83
N PRO A 28 -1.78 39.99 -16.63
CA PRO A 28 -2.33 38.67 -16.35
C PRO A 28 -3.49 38.45 -17.32
N THR A 29 -3.28 37.55 -18.27
CA THR A 29 -4.33 37.00 -19.13
C THR A 29 -5.42 36.48 -18.20
N GLY A 30 -6.62 37.06 -18.29
CA GLY A 30 -7.73 36.71 -17.41
C GLY A 30 -7.96 35.21 -17.41
N ALA A 31 -7.92 34.61 -16.22
CA ALA A 31 -8.37 33.24 -16.02
C ALA A 31 -9.82 33.16 -16.54
N LEU A 32 -10.08 32.27 -17.49
CA LEU A 32 -11.44 31.94 -17.90
C LEU A 32 -12.18 31.50 -16.63
N ALA A 33 -13.15 32.29 -16.19
CA ALA A 33 -14.02 31.90 -15.09
C ALA A 33 -14.78 30.65 -15.53
N THR A 34 -14.33 29.48 -15.07
CA THR A 34 -15.07 28.24 -15.26
C THR A 34 -16.34 28.34 -14.44
N THR A 35 -17.48 28.55 -15.08
CA THR A 35 -18.79 28.60 -14.41
C THR A 35 -18.99 27.33 -13.58
N THR A 36 -19.08 27.47 -12.26
CA THR A 36 -19.31 26.34 -11.35
C THR A 36 -20.81 26.07 -11.18
N PRO A 37 -21.22 24.86 -10.73
CA PRO A 37 -22.61 24.61 -10.36
C PRO A 37 -23.13 25.56 -9.26
N ALA A 38 -22.30 25.98 -8.30
CA ALA A 38 -22.62 27.03 -7.33
C ALA A 38 -22.98 28.36 -8.01
N ASP A 39 -22.20 28.75 -9.02
CA ASP A 39 -22.49 29.99 -9.77
C ASP A 39 -23.82 29.90 -10.51
N LEU A 40 -24.12 28.73 -11.12
CA LEU A 40 -25.41 28.48 -11.78
C LEU A 40 -26.57 28.51 -10.78
N LEU A 41 -26.38 27.96 -9.58
CA LEU A 41 -27.39 27.98 -8.52
C LEU A 41 -27.65 29.41 -8.04
N ARG A 42 -26.60 30.21 -7.81
CA ARG A 42 -26.74 31.63 -7.43
C ARG A 42 -27.52 32.42 -8.49
N ILE A 43 -27.14 32.28 -9.77
CA ILE A 43 -27.82 32.95 -10.89
C ILE A 43 -29.29 32.50 -10.99
N ALA A 44 -29.57 31.21 -10.75
CA ALA A 44 -30.94 30.69 -10.77
C ALA A 44 -31.81 31.27 -9.64
N VAL A 45 -31.25 31.44 -8.45
CA VAL A 45 -31.95 32.08 -7.32
C VAL A 45 -32.20 33.56 -7.60
N GLU A 46 -31.20 34.30 -8.10
CA GLU A 46 -31.34 35.71 -8.51
C GLU A 46 -32.37 35.88 -9.63
N GLY A 47 -32.42 34.92 -10.55
CA GLY A 47 -33.40 34.83 -11.63
C GLY A 47 -34.78 34.30 -11.21
N ASN A 48 -35.02 34.07 -9.92
CA ASN A 48 -36.27 33.54 -9.36
C ASN A 48 -36.74 32.24 -10.06
N ALA A 49 -35.80 31.32 -10.29
CA ALA A 49 -36.07 30.02 -10.90
C ALA A 49 -37.06 29.19 -10.07
N ASP A 50 -37.81 28.32 -10.75
CA ASP A 50 -38.72 27.39 -10.09
C ASP A 50 -37.98 26.37 -9.21
N LEU A 51 -38.71 25.82 -8.23
CA LEU A 51 -38.16 24.89 -7.24
C LEU A 51 -37.55 23.63 -7.89
N ASP A 52 -38.16 23.11 -8.95
CA ASP A 52 -37.67 21.90 -9.64
C ASP A 52 -36.30 22.16 -10.31
N ARG A 53 -36.09 23.35 -10.88
CA ARG A 53 -34.77 23.75 -11.41
C ARG A 53 -33.74 23.90 -10.30
N LEU A 54 -34.11 24.51 -9.19
CA LEU A 54 -33.22 24.66 -8.04
C LEU A 54 -32.79 23.30 -7.49
N GLU A 55 -33.72 22.36 -7.34
CA GLU A 55 -33.41 20.99 -6.90
C GLU A 55 -32.42 20.30 -7.84
N ARG A 56 -32.63 20.39 -9.16
CA ARG A 56 -31.73 19.82 -10.17
C ARG A 56 -30.33 20.45 -10.11
N LEU A 57 -30.25 21.76 -9.85
CA LEU A 57 -28.97 22.46 -9.70
C LEU A 57 -28.26 22.08 -8.40
N MET A 58 -28.99 21.89 -7.30
CA MET A 58 -28.43 21.37 -6.05
C MET A 58 -27.88 19.94 -6.23
N GLN A 59 -28.63 19.05 -6.87
CA GLN A 59 -28.15 17.69 -7.19
C GLN A 59 -26.95 17.71 -8.15
N LEU A 60 -26.87 18.69 -9.05
CA LEU A 60 -25.68 18.89 -9.88
C LEU A 60 -24.50 19.36 -9.03
N GLN A 61 -24.75 20.27 -8.08
CA GLN A 61 -23.74 20.76 -7.16
C GLN A 61 -23.18 19.65 -6.28
N ASP A 62 -24.03 18.83 -5.64
CA ASP A 62 -23.62 17.72 -4.78
C ASP A 62 -22.74 16.71 -5.55
N ARG A 63 -23.15 16.37 -6.78
CA ARG A 63 -22.36 15.46 -7.64
C ARG A 63 -21.02 16.07 -8.07
N TRP A 64 -20.99 17.38 -8.27
CA TRP A 64 -19.74 18.08 -8.58
C TRP A 64 -18.82 18.10 -7.38
N GLU A 65 -19.32 18.45 -6.19
CA GLU A 65 -18.55 18.43 -4.93
C GLU A 65 -18.02 17.04 -4.61
N ALA A 66 -18.84 15.99 -4.77
CA ALA A 66 -18.41 14.61 -4.59
C ALA A 66 -17.26 14.22 -5.53
N LYS A 67 -17.28 14.70 -6.78
CA LYS A 67 -16.20 14.46 -7.75
C LYS A 67 -14.94 15.24 -7.39
N GLU A 68 -15.08 16.49 -6.96
CA GLU A 68 -13.93 17.29 -6.51
C GLU A 68 -13.31 16.68 -5.24
N ALA A 69 -14.13 16.24 -4.29
CA ALA A 69 -13.69 15.53 -3.09
C ALA A 69 -12.94 14.24 -3.44
N LYS A 70 -13.43 13.47 -4.41
CA LYS A 70 -12.73 12.28 -4.92
C LYS A 70 -11.39 12.62 -5.57
N LYS A 71 -11.33 13.62 -6.45
CA LYS A 71 -10.06 14.05 -7.06
C LYS A 71 -9.05 14.47 -6.00
N ALA A 72 -9.51 15.22 -4.99
CA ALA A 72 -8.66 15.66 -3.88
C ALA A 72 -8.17 14.47 -3.05
N PHE A 73 -9.03 13.48 -2.77
CA PHE A 73 -8.64 12.23 -2.14
C PHE A 73 -7.61 11.47 -2.97
N ASP A 74 -7.84 11.29 -4.27
CA ASP A 74 -6.94 10.52 -5.16
C ASP A 74 -5.54 11.18 -5.21
N ALA A 75 -5.49 12.52 -5.26
CA ALA A 75 -4.24 13.28 -5.19
C ALA A 75 -3.53 13.14 -3.82
N ALA A 76 -4.28 13.27 -2.72
CA ALA A 76 -3.76 13.09 -1.37
C ALA A 76 -3.25 11.66 -1.14
N PHE A 77 -3.97 10.66 -1.61
CA PHE A 77 -3.60 9.26 -1.50
C PHE A 77 -2.35 8.96 -2.32
N ALA A 78 -2.25 9.48 -3.56
CA ALA A 78 -1.03 9.38 -4.36
C ALA A 78 0.18 10.02 -3.66
N ALA A 79 0.00 11.19 -3.03
CA ALA A 79 1.06 11.84 -2.26
C ALA A 79 1.46 11.02 -1.02
N PHE A 80 0.49 10.44 -0.31
CA PHE A 80 0.74 9.49 0.79
C PHE A 80 1.53 8.27 0.31
N LYS A 81 1.18 7.69 -0.85
CA LYS A 81 1.92 6.55 -1.43
C LYS A 81 3.36 6.89 -1.81
N ALA A 82 3.66 8.16 -2.07
CA ALA A 82 5.01 8.63 -2.31
C ALA A 82 5.81 8.80 -1.00
N GLU A 83 5.17 8.81 0.17
CA GLU A 83 5.89 8.70 1.44
C GLU A 83 6.45 7.29 1.57
N ALA A 84 7.76 7.17 1.84
CA ALA A 84 8.45 5.89 2.01
C ALA A 84 8.10 5.23 3.36
N VAL A 85 6.81 4.98 3.59
CA VAL A 85 6.27 4.38 4.81
C VAL A 85 6.75 2.93 4.92
N THR A 86 7.55 2.64 5.94
CA THR A 86 8.12 1.31 6.17
C THR A 86 7.59 0.74 7.47
N ILE A 87 6.86 -0.37 7.40
CA ILE A 87 6.31 -1.06 8.58
C ILE A 87 7.26 -2.19 8.98
N ILE A 88 7.86 -2.08 10.16
CA ILE A 88 8.83 -3.06 10.68
C ILE A 88 8.11 -4.13 11.51
N ARG A 89 8.54 -5.39 11.35
CA ARG A 89 8.07 -6.53 12.15
C ARG A 89 8.67 -6.44 13.56
N ASN A 90 7.89 -5.94 14.52
CA ASN A 90 8.32 -5.70 15.89
C ASN A 90 8.09 -6.89 16.85
N LYS A 91 7.33 -7.91 16.43
CA LYS A 91 7.09 -9.14 17.20
C LYS A 91 7.56 -10.37 16.46
N ARG A 92 7.93 -11.40 17.23
CA ARG A 92 8.24 -12.74 16.75
C ARG A 92 7.33 -13.76 17.43
N VAL A 93 6.82 -14.70 16.67
CA VAL A 93 6.04 -15.82 17.18
C VAL A 93 6.98 -16.80 17.86
N THR A 94 6.74 -17.12 19.13
CA THR A 94 7.60 -18.00 19.94
C THR A 94 7.20 -19.46 19.89
N ASP A 95 5.92 -19.74 19.62
CA ASP A 95 5.31 -21.07 19.78
C ASP A 95 4.31 -21.38 18.66
N GLY A 96 4.07 -22.67 18.43
CA GLY A 96 3.13 -23.16 17.43
C GLY A 96 3.66 -23.20 15.99
N PRO A 97 2.78 -23.46 14.99
CA PRO A 97 3.17 -23.68 13.59
C PRO A 97 3.88 -22.49 12.92
N LEU A 98 3.69 -21.28 13.45
CA LEU A 98 4.29 -20.06 12.93
C LEU A 98 5.53 -19.63 13.72
N ARG A 99 6.03 -20.46 14.65
CA ARG A 99 7.21 -20.18 15.46
C ARG A 99 8.39 -19.73 14.60
N GLY A 100 9.00 -18.63 14.99
CA GLY A 100 10.11 -18.01 14.27
C GLY A 100 9.70 -16.92 13.29
N LYS A 101 8.43 -16.86 12.85
CA LYS A 101 7.94 -15.79 11.97
C LYS A 101 7.76 -14.48 12.71
N GLY A 102 8.02 -13.38 12.02
CA GLY A 102 7.84 -12.02 12.53
C GLY A 102 6.51 -11.43 12.07
N TYR A 103 5.97 -10.48 12.83
CA TYR A 103 4.86 -9.64 12.37
C TYR A 103 4.93 -8.25 13.03
N ALA A 104 4.32 -7.26 12.39
CA ALA A 104 4.10 -5.94 12.96
C ALA A 104 2.79 -5.94 13.78
N GLU A 105 2.85 -5.48 15.02
CA GLU A 105 1.66 -5.27 15.85
C GLU A 105 0.81 -4.12 15.32
N LEU A 106 -0.50 -4.17 15.58
CA LEU A 106 -1.43 -3.10 15.17
C LEU A 106 -0.95 -1.71 15.63
N HIS A 107 -0.45 -1.60 16.86
CA HIS A 107 0.06 -0.34 17.40
C HIS A 107 1.22 0.23 16.57
N GLU A 108 2.15 -0.63 16.15
CA GLU A 108 3.30 -0.23 15.33
C GLU A 108 2.86 0.24 13.95
N VAL A 109 1.92 -0.49 13.34
CA VAL A 109 1.31 -0.10 12.05
C VAL A 109 0.63 1.26 12.18
N ILE A 110 -0.15 1.48 13.23
CA ILE A 110 -0.85 2.77 13.47
C ILE A 110 0.17 3.90 13.66
N ASN A 111 1.15 3.74 14.56
CA ASN A 111 2.14 4.77 14.83
C ASN A 111 2.94 5.18 13.59
N THR A 112 3.19 4.21 12.70
CA THR A 112 3.91 4.45 11.45
C THR A 112 3.03 5.13 10.40
N VAL A 113 1.80 4.67 10.24
CA VAL A 113 0.91 5.08 9.13
C VAL A 113 0.14 6.36 9.44
N THR A 114 -0.31 6.58 10.68
CA THR A 114 -1.15 7.72 11.04
C THR A 114 -0.49 9.09 10.78
N PRO A 115 0.79 9.33 11.13
CA PRO A 115 1.45 10.59 10.82
C PRO A 115 1.53 10.86 9.31
N ALA A 116 1.84 9.83 8.52
CA ALA A 116 1.93 9.91 7.06
C ALA A 116 0.56 10.24 6.42
N LEU A 117 -0.50 9.55 6.85
CA LEU A 117 -1.87 9.86 6.41
C LEU A 117 -2.26 11.30 6.79
N SER A 118 -2.00 11.69 8.03
CA SER A 118 -2.42 13.00 8.56
C SER A 118 -1.78 14.16 7.80
N LYS A 119 -0.53 14.02 7.37
CA LYS A 119 0.17 15.03 6.55
C LYS A 119 -0.51 15.31 5.22
N HIS A 120 -1.27 14.35 4.69
CA HIS A 120 -2.03 14.49 3.46
C HIS A 120 -3.54 14.67 3.69
N GLY A 121 -3.96 15.02 4.91
CA GLY A 121 -5.37 15.22 5.24
C GLY A 121 -6.20 13.93 5.17
N LEU A 122 -5.55 12.78 5.28
CA LEU A 122 -6.18 11.46 5.34
C LEU A 122 -6.26 10.97 6.79
N SER A 123 -7.31 10.22 7.10
CA SER A 123 -7.49 9.60 8.42
C SER A 123 -8.12 8.22 8.29
N SER A 124 -7.71 7.29 9.16
CA SER A 124 -8.26 5.94 9.22
C SER A 124 -9.08 5.73 10.48
N SER A 125 -10.14 4.93 10.41
CA SER A 125 -10.93 4.49 11.56
C SER A 125 -11.54 3.12 11.31
N TRP A 126 -12.08 2.48 12.34
CA TRP A 126 -12.72 1.18 12.21
C TRP A 126 -14.11 1.16 12.85
N ARG A 127 -14.97 0.28 12.33
CA ARG A 127 -16.23 -0.11 12.97
C ARG A 127 -16.35 -1.63 12.97
N LEU A 128 -16.93 -2.19 14.02
CA LEU A 128 -17.45 -3.56 13.99
C LEU A 128 -18.74 -3.52 13.18
N THR A 129 -18.73 -4.15 12.01
CA THR A 129 -19.91 -4.22 11.11
C THR A 129 -20.73 -5.48 11.32
N LYS A 130 -20.13 -6.54 11.89
CA LYS A 130 -20.83 -7.72 12.41
C LYS A 130 -20.17 -8.21 13.70
N ASP A 131 -20.99 -8.59 14.67
CA ASP A 131 -20.54 -9.14 15.96
C ASP A 131 -21.49 -10.27 16.39
N GLU A 132 -21.27 -11.44 15.80
CA GLU A 132 -22.04 -12.65 16.04
C GLU A 132 -21.24 -13.63 16.90
N LYS A 133 -21.90 -14.67 17.43
CA LYS A 133 -21.27 -15.65 18.32
C LYS A 133 -19.98 -16.26 17.73
N ASP A 134 -20.02 -16.63 16.46
CA ASP A 134 -18.93 -17.36 15.81
C ASP A 134 -18.29 -16.55 14.66
N TRP A 135 -18.65 -15.26 14.53
CA TRP A 135 -18.16 -14.40 13.46
C TRP A 135 -18.02 -12.93 13.90
N ILE A 136 -16.90 -12.31 13.56
CA ILE A 136 -16.64 -10.88 13.77
C ILE A 136 -16.24 -10.28 12.42
N GLU A 137 -16.78 -9.13 12.08
CA GLU A 137 -16.39 -8.37 10.90
C GLU A 137 -16.02 -6.94 11.29
N VAL A 138 -14.87 -6.49 10.80
CA VAL A 138 -14.37 -5.14 10.98
C VAL A 138 -14.27 -4.47 9.61
N THR A 139 -14.78 -3.25 9.52
CA THR A 139 -14.60 -2.38 8.36
C THR A 139 -13.67 -1.23 8.72
N CYS A 140 -12.57 -1.09 7.97
CA CYS A 140 -11.70 0.07 8.01
C CYS A 140 -12.21 1.12 7.02
N TYR A 141 -12.24 2.37 7.45
CA TYR A 141 -12.63 3.53 6.66
C TYR A 141 -11.44 4.48 6.55
N LEU A 142 -11.12 4.90 5.33
CA LEU A 142 -10.11 5.90 5.02
C LEU A 142 -10.83 7.17 4.50
N ARG A 143 -10.73 8.27 5.24
CA ARG A 143 -11.41 9.54 4.93
C ARG A 143 -10.42 10.62 4.57
N HIS A 144 -10.79 11.46 3.62
CA HIS A 144 -10.08 12.71 3.31
C HIS A 144 -10.85 13.92 3.84
N VAL A 145 -10.13 14.96 4.24
CA VAL A 145 -10.68 16.24 4.73
C VAL A 145 -11.68 16.89 3.75
N ALA A 146 -11.54 16.65 2.44
CA ALA A 146 -12.48 17.15 1.44
C ALA A 146 -13.82 16.38 1.38
N GLY A 147 -14.01 15.34 2.19
CA GLY A 147 -15.29 14.64 2.35
C GLY A 147 -15.43 13.31 1.62
N HIS A 148 -14.42 12.86 0.86
CA HIS A 148 -14.44 11.52 0.25
C HIS A 148 -13.98 10.45 1.26
N GLU A 149 -14.54 9.25 1.12
CA GLU A 149 -14.23 8.09 1.96
C GLU A 149 -14.16 6.83 1.09
N GLU A 150 -13.19 5.97 1.39
CA GLU A 150 -13.14 4.59 0.93
C GLU A 150 -13.16 3.63 2.13
N SER A 151 -13.55 2.36 1.91
CA SER A 151 -13.61 1.37 2.99
C SER A 151 -13.28 -0.03 2.53
N VAL A 152 -12.74 -0.85 3.43
CA VAL A 152 -12.50 -2.28 3.21
C VAL A 152 -12.91 -3.07 4.46
N SER A 153 -13.56 -4.20 4.25
CA SER A 153 -14.04 -5.08 5.32
C SER A 153 -13.32 -6.41 5.32
N MET A 154 -13.09 -6.97 6.50
CA MET A 154 -12.62 -8.34 6.68
C MET A 154 -13.32 -8.95 7.89
N GLY A 155 -13.62 -10.23 7.80
CA GLY A 155 -14.24 -10.97 8.91
C GLY A 155 -13.59 -12.32 9.15
N GLY A 156 -13.83 -12.86 10.33
CA GLY A 156 -13.35 -14.17 10.74
C GLY A 156 -13.90 -14.60 12.09
N PRO A 157 -13.69 -15.88 12.47
CA PRO A 157 -14.13 -16.39 13.75
C PRO A 157 -13.30 -15.79 14.91
N PRO A 158 -13.84 -15.81 16.15
CA PRO A 158 -13.05 -15.52 17.34
C PRO A 158 -11.81 -16.44 17.45
N ASP A 159 -10.66 -15.87 17.77
CA ASP A 159 -9.39 -16.58 17.90
C ASP A 159 -9.35 -17.38 19.20
N ALA A 160 -9.87 -18.60 19.13
CA ALA A 160 -9.93 -19.54 20.24
C ALA A 160 -8.59 -20.24 20.55
N GLY A 161 -7.48 -19.81 19.95
CA GLY A 161 -6.15 -20.40 20.19
C GLY A 161 -5.62 -20.10 21.60
N GLY A 162 -5.02 -21.11 22.24
CA GLY A 162 -4.41 -21.00 23.57
C GLY A 162 -5.44 -21.01 24.73
N ALA A 163 -5.00 -20.64 25.94
CA ALA A 163 -5.85 -20.57 27.13
C ALA A 163 -6.66 -19.26 27.22
N LYS A 164 -7.18 -18.76 26.08
CA LYS A 164 -7.94 -17.50 26.01
C LYS A 164 -9.38 -17.70 26.44
N ASN A 165 -9.94 -16.73 27.16
CA ASN A 165 -11.39 -16.66 27.38
C ASN A 165 -12.11 -16.05 26.16
N ALA A 166 -13.45 -16.11 26.14
CA ALA A 166 -14.25 -15.67 25.00
C ALA A 166 -14.02 -14.20 24.60
N ILE A 167 -13.89 -13.29 25.58
CA ILE A 167 -13.67 -11.87 25.30
C ILE A 167 -12.26 -11.60 24.76
N GLN A 168 -11.25 -12.33 25.26
CA GLN A 168 -9.88 -12.26 24.75
C GLN A 168 -9.77 -12.79 23.32
N ALA A 169 -10.47 -13.90 23.02
CA ALA A 169 -10.54 -14.45 21.66
C ALA A 169 -11.11 -13.42 20.66
N ARG A 170 -12.20 -12.73 21.04
CA ARG A 170 -12.78 -11.66 20.22
C ARG A 170 -11.86 -10.47 20.05
N ALA A 171 -11.23 -10.00 21.13
CA ALA A 171 -10.29 -8.87 21.07
C ALA A 171 -9.06 -9.17 20.20
N SER A 172 -8.57 -10.41 20.24
CA SER A 172 -7.48 -10.91 19.39
C SER A 172 -7.87 -10.86 17.91
N THR A 173 -9.04 -11.41 17.55
CA THR A 173 -9.57 -11.34 16.18
C THR A 173 -9.77 -9.91 15.72
N LYS A 174 -10.41 -9.05 16.53
CA LYS A 174 -10.63 -7.64 16.19
C LYS A 174 -9.32 -6.94 15.86
N SER A 175 -8.31 -7.06 16.72
CA SER A 175 -7.00 -6.41 16.51
C SER A 175 -6.30 -6.92 15.25
N TYR A 176 -6.47 -8.22 14.94
CA TYR A 176 -5.98 -8.80 13.70
C TYR A 176 -6.68 -8.20 12.48
N LEU A 177 -8.02 -8.18 12.47
CA LEU A 177 -8.81 -7.64 11.37
C LEU A 177 -8.53 -6.15 11.14
N GLU A 178 -8.40 -5.35 12.20
CA GLU A 178 -8.06 -3.92 12.11
C GLU A 178 -6.73 -3.69 11.40
N ARG A 179 -5.71 -4.49 11.74
CA ARG A 179 -4.38 -4.39 11.13
C ARG A 179 -4.40 -4.73 9.64
N TYR A 180 -5.02 -5.85 9.27
CA TYR A 180 -5.03 -6.29 7.88
C TYR A 180 -5.91 -5.42 6.98
N THR A 181 -7.04 -4.92 7.49
CA THR A 181 -7.88 -3.97 6.76
C THR A 181 -7.17 -2.63 6.55
N LEU A 182 -6.40 -2.13 7.54
CA LEU A 182 -5.59 -0.93 7.37
C LEU A 182 -4.46 -1.12 6.35
N LYS A 183 -3.73 -2.23 6.42
CA LYS A 183 -2.72 -2.59 5.41
C LYS A 183 -3.33 -2.65 4.01
N ALA A 184 -4.51 -3.29 3.88
CA ALA A 184 -5.21 -3.42 2.61
C ALA A 184 -5.64 -2.07 2.03
N ILE A 185 -6.32 -1.22 2.81
CA ILE A 185 -6.84 0.07 2.31
C ILE A 185 -5.73 1.09 2.01
N THR A 186 -4.59 1.00 2.70
CA THR A 186 -3.41 1.86 2.45
C THR A 186 -2.46 1.29 1.38
N GLY A 187 -2.70 0.04 0.95
CA GLY A 187 -1.83 -0.69 0.03
C GLY A 187 -0.40 -0.83 0.56
N LEU A 188 -0.24 -1.06 1.86
CA LEU A 188 1.06 -1.23 2.53
C LEU A 188 1.28 -2.68 2.93
N SER A 189 2.53 -3.12 2.84
CA SER A 189 2.99 -4.43 3.33
C SER A 189 3.97 -4.25 4.49
N GLU A 190 4.22 -5.32 5.23
CA GLU A 190 5.31 -5.33 6.21
C GLU A 190 6.64 -5.52 5.48
N GLN A 191 7.72 -5.01 6.06
CA GLN A 191 9.06 -5.30 5.57
C GLN A 191 9.32 -6.81 5.67
N ASP A 192 10.03 -7.35 4.67
CA ASP A 192 10.37 -8.77 4.56
C ASP A 192 9.13 -9.72 4.52
N ASP A 193 7.96 -9.22 4.08
CA ASP A 193 6.76 -10.06 3.81
C ASP A 193 7.04 -11.15 2.76
N ASP A 194 8.01 -10.95 1.86
CA ASP A 194 8.38 -11.89 0.79
C ASP A 194 9.22 -13.08 1.31
N ASP A 195 9.90 -12.93 2.45
CA ASP A 195 10.70 -14.00 3.07
C ASP A 195 9.84 -15.01 3.85
N ASP A 196 8.53 -14.77 3.96
CA ASP A 196 7.60 -15.69 4.63
C ASP A 196 7.02 -16.78 3.73
N GLY A 197 7.22 -16.65 2.41
CA GLY A 197 6.91 -17.68 1.42
C GLY A 197 7.99 -18.77 1.31
N SER A 198 9.16 -18.57 1.93
CA SER A 198 10.32 -19.45 1.86
C SER A 198 10.55 -20.19 3.17
N GLY A 199 9.89 -21.34 3.31
CA GLY A 199 10.47 -22.44 4.09
C GLY A 199 11.71 -22.96 3.37
N GLY A 200 12.86 -22.30 3.56
CA GLY A 200 14.14 -22.76 3.03
C GLY A 200 15.20 -21.67 2.93
N ALA A 201 16.23 -21.83 3.77
CA ALA A 201 17.54 -21.16 3.75
C ALA A 201 17.60 -19.70 4.22
N SER A 202 17.77 -19.57 5.52
CA SER A 202 18.42 -18.43 6.18
C SER A 202 19.83 -18.18 5.62
N GLY A 203 20.10 -16.96 5.18
CA GLY A 203 21.44 -16.42 4.95
C GLY A 203 21.52 -15.00 5.48
N GLN A 204 22.23 -14.83 6.59
CA GLN A 204 22.38 -13.58 7.34
C GLN A 204 22.95 -12.44 6.48
N ARG A 205 22.33 -11.25 6.55
CA ARG A 205 22.93 -10.00 6.06
C ARG A 205 23.73 -9.34 7.18
N GLU A 206 25.04 -9.52 7.16
CA GLU A 206 25.96 -8.59 7.83
C GLU A 206 26.25 -7.41 6.89
N GLN A 207 26.09 -6.20 7.42
CA GLN A 207 26.50 -4.96 6.77
C GLN A 207 28.03 -4.83 6.83
N GLN A 208 28.69 -4.82 5.68
CA GLN A 208 29.93 -4.07 5.52
C GLN A 208 30.08 -3.50 4.12
N GLN A 209 30.51 -2.25 4.08
CA GLN A 209 30.53 -1.36 2.92
C GLN A 209 31.60 -1.73 1.89
N ARG A 210 31.28 -1.38 0.63
CA ARG A 210 32.16 -0.81 -0.42
C ARG A 210 33.00 -1.78 -1.25
N GLY A 211 32.65 -1.87 -2.54
CA GLY A 211 33.55 -2.34 -3.61
C GLY A 211 32.80 -2.95 -4.79
N GLN A 212 32.89 -2.31 -5.96
CA GLN A 212 32.34 -2.77 -7.24
C GLN A 212 32.69 -4.23 -7.55
N GLN A 213 31.71 -5.04 -7.96
CA GLN A 213 31.89 -6.04 -9.02
C GLN A 213 30.54 -6.61 -9.50
N GLN A 214 30.31 -6.50 -10.81
CA GLN A 214 29.23 -7.18 -11.52
C GLN A 214 29.33 -8.70 -11.33
N SER A 215 28.19 -9.35 -11.15
CA SER A 215 28.02 -10.81 -11.26
C SER A 215 26.54 -11.16 -11.48
N PRO A 216 26.24 -12.31 -12.09
CA PRO A 216 25.37 -12.37 -13.27
C PRO A 216 23.92 -12.74 -12.95
N GLN A 217 23.04 -12.31 -13.86
CA GLN A 217 21.65 -12.69 -13.98
C GLN A 217 21.52 -14.23 -14.13
N GLN A 218 21.11 -14.94 -13.07
CA GLN A 218 20.77 -16.36 -13.14
C GLN A 218 19.31 -16.53 -13.55
N SER A 219 19.13 -17.05 -14.76
CA SER A 219 17.89 -17.55 -15.36
C SER A 219 17.27 -18.67 -14.53
N ALA A 220 15.94 -18.71 -14.47
CA ALA A 220 15.15 -19.78 -13.84
C ALA A 220 15.57 -21.19 -14.33
N PRO A 221 15.62 -22.21 -13.45
CA PRO A 221 16.01 -23.56 -13.86
C PRO A 221 14.92 -24.21 -14.74
N ALA A 222 15.36 -24.85 -15.82
CA ALA A 222 14.50 -25.50 -16.81
C ALA A 222 13.81 -26.79 -16.32
N SER A 223 14.12 -27.27 -15.11
CA SER A 223 13.58 -28.51 -14.54
C SER A 223 13.43 -28.45 -13.02
N TYR A 224 12.65 -29.39 -12.46
CA TYR A 224 12.36 -29.46 -11.03
C TYR A 224 13.64 -29.67 -10.20
N PRO A 225 13.90 -28.82 -9.19
CA PRO A 225 15.12 -28.90 -8.39
C PRO A 225 15.31 -30.26 -7.72
N GLN A 226 16.47 -30.87 -7.94
CA GLN A 226 16.81 -32.20 -7.41
C GLN A 226 16.74 -32.26 -5.88
N GLU A 227 17.21 -31.22 -5.19
CA GLU A 227 17.16 -31.14 -3.72
C GLU A 227 15.71 -31.20 -3.17
N ARG A 228 14.77 -30.54 -3.86
CA ARG A 228 13.34 -30.59 -3.49
C ARG A 228 12.74 -31.95 -3.82
N PHE A 229 13.17 -32.57 -4.91
CA PHE A 229 12.75 -33.92 -5.27
C PHE A 229 13.18 -34.93 -4.20
N ASP A 230 14.45 -34.88 -3.78
CA ASP A 230 15.01 -35.80 -2.79
C ASP A 230 14.40 -35.60 -1.39
N ALA A 231 14.14 -34.36 -0.98
CA ALA A 231 13.52 -34.06 0.31
C ALA A 231 12.10 -34.63 0.45
N ASN A 232 11.33 -34.68 -0.65
CA ASN A 232 9.94 -35.16 -0.63
C ASN A 232 9.78 -36.63 -1.08
N LYS A 233 10.87 -37.25 -1.54
CA LYS A 233 10.92 -38.58 -2.13
C LYS A 233 10.27 -39.66 -1.26
N GLY A 234 10.52 -39.63 0.06
CA GLY A 234 9.98 -40.62 1.01
C GLY A 234 8.45 -40.57 1.09
N ALA A 235 7.89 -39.39 1.30
CA ALA A 235 6.45 -39.20 1.41
C ALA A 235 5.71 -39.54 0.11
N TRP A 236 6.30 -39.22 -1.04
CA TRP A 236 5.72 -39.57 -2.34
C TRP A 236 5.77 -41.06 -2.63
N ARG A 237 6.88 -41.73 -2.29
CA ARG A 237 7.00 -43.19 -2.40
C ARG A 237 5.94 -43.91 -1.56
N ASP A 238 5.68 -43.47 -0.33
CA ASP A 238 4.66 -44.08 0.52
C ASP A 238 3.24 -43.93 -0.05
N LEU A 239 2.95 -42.81 -0.70
CA LEU A 239 1.67 -42.58 -1.39
C LEU A 239 1.49 -43.45 -2.63
N VAL A 240 2.57 -43.71 -3.37
CA VAL A 240 2.56 -44.60 -4.54
C VAL A 240 2.44 -46.07 -4.10
N LYS A 241 3.20 -46.48 -3.08
CA LYS A 241 3.14 -47.84 -2.51
C LYS A 241 1.81 -48.19 -1.87
N SER A 242 1.17 -47.23 -1.22
CA SER A 242 -0.15 -47.42 -0.62
C SER A 242 -1.30 -47.42 -1.64
N LYS A 243 -1.00 -47.36 -2.95
CA LYS A 243 -1.96 -47.27 -4.06
C LYS A 243 -2.94 -46.09 -3.94
N LYS A 244 -2.64 -45.10 -3.10
CA LYS A 244 -3.43 -43.87 -2.95
C LYS A 244 -3.26 -42.94 -4.15
N LYS A 245 -2.13 -43.03 -4.84
CA LYS A 245 -1.84 -42.36 -6.13
C LYS A 245 -1.02 -43.29 -7.01
N THR A 246 -1.28 -43.31 -8.31
CA THR A 246 -0.38 -44.00 -9.27
C THR A 246 0.88 -43.19 -9.52
N ALA A 247 1.94 -43.82 -10.05
CA ALA A 247 3.19 -43.14 -10.41
C ALA A 247 2.94 -41.99 -11.40
N ALA A 248 2.12 -42.23 -12.43
CA ALA A 248 1.68 -41.18 -13.38
C ALA A 248 0.94 -40.01 -12.69
N GLN A 249 0.03 -40.30 -11.76
CA GLN A 249 -0.67 -39.27 -11.00
C GLN A 249 0.26 -38.48 -10.07
N MET A 250 1.35 -39.11 -9.59
CA MET A 250 2.36 -38.46 -8.77
C MET A 250 3.22 -37.50 -9.62
N ILE A 251 3.62 -37.91 -10.82
CA ILE A 251 4.37 -37.04 -11.76
C ILE A 251 3.57 -35.78 -12.07
N THR A 252 2.30 -35.91 -12.47
CA THR A 252 1.43 -34.74 -12.76
C THR A 252 1.26 -33.83 -11.54
N PHE A 253 1.12 -34.42 -10.34
CA PHE A 253 1.00 -33.65 -9.09
C PHE A 253 2.25 -32.84 -8.76
N ILE A 254 3.44 -33.38 -8.99
CA ILE A 254 4.70 -32.68 -8.70
C ILE A 254 4.94 -31.57 -9.73
N GLU A 255 4.70 -31.85 -11.01
CA GLU A 255 4.86 -30.86 -12.08
C GLU A 255 3.87 -29.69 -11.93
N SER A 256 2.63 -29.95 -11.48
CA SER A 256 1.66 -28.86 -11.18
C SER A 256 2.10 -27.89 -10.07
N LYS A 257 3.12 -28.24 -9.29
CA LYS A 257 3.65 -27.45 -8.17
C LYS A 257 4.99 -26.78 -8.48
N GLY A 258 5.52 -26.91 -9.70
CA GLY A 258 6.82 -26.36 -10.04
C GLY A 258 7.22 -26.54 -11.50
N ALA A 259 8.53 -26.64 -11.74
CA ALA A 259 9.12 -26.91 -13.05
C ALA A 259 8.90 -28.38 -13.47
N PRO A 260 8.99 -28.72 -14.77
CA PRO A 260 8.83 -30.11 -15.23
C PRO A 260 9.88 -31.03 -14.63
N LEU A 261 9.48 -32.26 -14.30
CA LEU A 261 10.40 -33.29 -13.79
C LEU A 261 11.30 -33.78 -14.93
N THR A 262 12.56 -34.05 -14.61
CA THR A 262 13.49 -34.70 -15.54
C THR A 262 13.09 -36.16 -15.78
N ASP A 263 13.52 -36.75 -16.90
CA ASP A 263 13.24 -38.16 -17.21
C ASP A 263 13.80 -39.11 -16.14
N ALA A 264 14.94 -38.78 -15.54
CA ALA A 264 15.51 -39.55 -14.43
C ALA A 264 14.63 -39.53 -13.17
N GLN A 265 14.01 -38.38 -12.87
CA GLN A 265 13.08 -38.23 -11.75
C GLN A 265 11.76 -38.97 -12.01
N LYS A 266 11.26 -38.93 -13.25
CA LYS A 266 10.06 -39.69 -13.67
C LYS A 266 10.29 -41.19 -13.57
N ASN A 267 11.41 -41.68 -14.10
CA ASN A 267 11.82 -43.09 -13.98
C ASN A 267 11.97 -43.53 -12.51
N THR A 268 12.43 -42.64 -11.64
CA THR A 268 12.52 -42.91 -10.20
C THR A 268 11.12 -43.09 -9.59
N ILE A 269 10.14 -42.24 -9.95
CA ILE A 269 8.76 -42.36 -9.46
C ILE A 269 8.10 -43.64 -10.01
N ASP A 270 8.31 -43.96 -11.29
CA ASP A 270 7.75 -45.15 -11.93
C ASP A 270 8.34 -46.45 -11.37
N SER A 271 9.59 -46.43 -10.88
CA SER A 271 10.16 -47.59 -10.21
C SER A 271 9.38 -48.00 -8.95
N TRP A 272 8.76 -47.05 -8.24
CA TRP A 272 8.04 -47.33 -6.99
C TRP A 272 6.76 -48.15 -7.17
N SER A 273 6.16 -48.14 -8.36
CA SER A 273 4.98 -48.96 -8.64
C SER A 273 5.30 -50.44 -8.84
N HIS A 274 6.57 -50.78 -9.07
CA HIS A 274 7.04 -52.15 -9.33
C HIS A 274 7.84 -52.75 -8.16
N GLU A 275 7.97 -52.02 -7.04
CA GLU A 275 8.74 -52.48 -5.87
C GLU A 275 8.01 -53.53 -5.00
N ASN A 276 6.75 -53.86 -5.31
CA ASN A 276 5.93 -54.85 -4.59
C ASN A 276 5.35 -55.94 -5.52
N ASP A 277 5.84 -56.05 -6.75
CA ASP A 277 5.56 -57.19 -7.66
C ASP A 277 6.58 -58.32 -7.46
#